data_AF-A0A964EL71-F1
#
_entry.id   AF-A0A964EL71-F1
#
_cell.length_a   1.000
_cell.length_b   1.000
_cell.length_c   1.000
_cell.angle_alpha   90.00
_cell.angle_beta   90.00
_cell.angle_gamma   90.00
#
_symmetry.space_group_name_H-M   'P 1'
#
loop_
_entity.id
_entity.type
_entity.pdbx_description
1 polymer ?
#
loop_
_entity_poly.entity_id
_entity_poly.type
_entity_poly.pdbx_seq_one_letter_code
_entity_poly.pdbx_strand_id
1 'polypeptide(L)'
;MIEYKIEAQLELDQAEWDKQIFQRSLFILGTNQVIDYWEDQEELLQAYKEQHSVERGFRFIKDPNIVASSFFVKKPERVAALLFVMTTCLLVYSALEYRIRQSLKKENKTVPDQKGKPTQSPTARWVFQIFVGIHVLKLPDGKQIVLNLKEEHRNILQLLSYWNFYS
;
A
#
# COMPACT_ATOMS: atom_id res chain seq x y z
N MET A 1 -10.93 37.66 -46.31
CA MET A 1 -11.11 37.48 -44.86
C MET A 1 -9.74 37.08 -44.35
N ILE A 2 -9.10 37.90 -43.51
CA ILE A 2 -7.72 37.66 -43.07
C ILE A 2 -7.79 36.86 -41.77
N GLU A 3 -7.30 35.63 -41.78
CA GLU A 3 -7.16 34.80 -40.59
C GLU A 3 -5.73 34.93 -40.06
N TYR A 4 -5.62 35.21 -38.77
CA TYR A 4 -4.35 35.25 -38.06
C TYR A 4 -4.22 34.00 -37.20
N LYS A 5 -3.08 33.34 -37.29
CA LYS A 5 -2.69 32.24 -36.40
C LYS A 5 -1.58 32.75 -35.49
N ILE A 6 -1.79 32.65 -34.19
CA ILE A 6 -0.77 32.96 -33.19
C ILE A 6 -0.15 31.65 -32.76
N GLU A 7 1.15 31.50 -33.02
CA GLU A 7 1.97 30.42 -32.47
C GLU A 7 2.78 31.01 -31.31
N ALA A 8 2.61 30.45 -30.12
CA ALA A 8 3.37 30.82 -28.94
C ALA A 8 4.12 29.59 -28.43
N GLN A 9 5.37 29.79 -28.03
CA GLN A 9 6.12 28.82 -27.25
C GLN A 9 6.00 29.18 -25.77
N LEU A 10 5.45 28.25 -25.00
CA LEU A 10 5.44 28.33 -23.55
C LEU A 10 6.76 27.78 -23.04
N GLU A 11 7.56 28.63 -22.42
CA GLU A 11 8.77 28.23 -21.72
C GLU A 11 8.55 28.43 -20.21
N LEU A 12 8.94 27.43 -19.43
CA LEU A 12 8.82 27.47 -17.99
C LEU A 12 9.98 28.29 -17.43
N ASP A 13 9.70 29.36 -16.70
CA ASP A 13 10.73 30.05 -15.93
C ASP A 13 11.16 29.15 -14.78
N GLN A 14 12.25 28.41 -15.01
CA GLN A 14 12.78 27.43 -14.06
C GLN A 14 13.19 28.10 -12.75
N ALA A 15 13.68 29.35 -12.78
CA ALA A 15 14.14 30.05 -11.59
C ALA A 15 12.97 30.45 -10.69
N GLU A 16 11.90 31.01 -11.26
CA GLU A 16 10.70 31.33 -10.47
C GLU A 16 9.97 30.06 -10.03
N TRP A 17 9.96 29.01 -10.85
CA TRP A 17 9.40 27.70 -10.48
C TRP A 17 10.11 27.09 -9.27
N ASP A 18 11.44 27.03 -9.28
CA ASP A 18 12.24 26.45 -8.19
C ASP A 18 12.06 27.24 -6.88
N LYS A 19 11.99 28.57 -6.98
CA LYS A 19 11.71 29.45 -5.84
C LYS A 19 10.32 29.19 -5.25
N GLN A 20 9.30 29.05 -6.09
CA GLN A 20 7.93 28.73 -5.65
C GLN A 20 7.87 27.33 -5.01
N ILE A 21 8.56 26.34 -5.59
CA ILE A 21 8.68 25.01 -4.99
C ILE A 21 9.34 25.11 -3.63
N PHE A 22 10.50 25.77 -3.52
CA PHE A 22 11.24 25.89 -2.27
C PHE A 22 10.36 26.49 -1.16
N GLN A 23 9.69 27.61 -1.43
CA GLN A 23 8.80 28.25 -0.47
C GLN A 23 7.66 27.33 -0.01
N ARG A 24 7.08 26.55 -0.93
CA ARG A 24 6.02 25.58 -0.62
C ARG A 24 6.51 24.30 0.04
N SER A 25 7.81 24.03 -0.03
CA SER A 25 8.45 22.84 0.55
C SER A 25 8.87 23.04 2.00
N LEU A 26 8.84 24.28 2.51
CA LEU A 26 9.20 24.61 3.88
C LEU A 26 8.04 24.28 4.84
N PHE A 27 8.37 23.60 5.93
CA PHE A 27 7.46 23.33 7.04
C PHE A 27 8.25 23.28 8.35
N ILE A 28 7.57 23.52 9.47
CA ILE A 28 8.19 23.53 10.80
C ILE A 28 7.91 22.19 11.47
N LEU A 29 8.94 21.57 12.04
CA LEU A 29 8.82 20.40 12.90
C LEU A 29 9.12 20.78 14.34
N GLY A 30 8.18 20.51 15.24
CA GLY A 30 8.39 20.59 16.68
C GLY A 30 8.64 19.20 17.25
N THR A 31 9.69 19.04 18.06
CA THR A 31 9.97 17.79 18.78
C THR A 31 10.30 18.09 20.24
N ASN A 32 10.00 17.13 21.12
CA ASN A 32 10.40 17.15 22.53
C ASN A 32 11.76 16.45 22.75
N GLN A 33 12.35 15.85 21.69
CA GLN A 33 13.69 15.27 21.75
C GLN A 33 14.75 16.37 21.74
N VAL A 34 15.81 16.16 22.52
CA VAL A 34 17.01 16.98 22.45
C VAL A 34 17.72 16.61 21.14
N ILE A 35 18.03 17.62 20.33
CA ILE A 35 18.72 17.46 19.05
C ILE A 35 20.12 18.05 19.25
N ASP A 36 21.13 17.21 19.34
CA ASP A 36 22.51 17.64 19.56
C ASP A 36 23.34 17.58 18.27
N TYR A 37 22.95 16.74 17.31
CA TYR A 37 23.69 16.51 16.06
C TYR A 37 22.81 16.55 14.81
N TRP A 38 23.44 16.58 13.64
CA TRP A 38 22.72 16.62 12.36
C TRP A 38 22.05 15.28 12.06
N GLU A 39 22.64 14.17 12.50
CA GLU A 39 22.07 12.82 12.38
C GLU A 39 20.70 12.73 13.08
N ASP A 40 20.55 13.37 14.25
CA ASP A 40 19.28 13.44 14.99
C ASP A 40 18.20 14.19 14.20
N GLN A 41 18.59 15.17 13.37
CA GLN A 41 17.67 15.91 12.50
C GLN A 41 17.20 15.08 11.30
N GLU A 42 18.11 14.30 10.69
CA GLU A 42 17.76 13.41 9.58
C GLU A 42 16.83 12.30 10.06
N GLU A 43 17.13 11.69 11.22
CA GLU A 43 16.26 10.68 11.82
C GLU A 43 14.89 11.25 12.18
N LEU A 44 14.82 12.45 12.76
CA LEU A 44 13.57 13.15 13.06
C LEU A 44 12.74 13.42 11.78
N LEU A 45 13.39 13.91 10.72
CA LEU A 45 12.74 14.17 9.45
C LEU A 45 12.22 12.87 8.83
N GLN A 46 13.01 11.80 8.86
CA GLN A 46 12.60 10.49 8.36
C GLN A 46 11.39 9.96 9.13
N ALA A 47 11.44 9.97 10.47
CA ALA A 47 10.34 9.55 11.33
C ALA A 47 9.05 10.34 11.04
N TYR A 48 9.15 11.66 10.87
CA TYR A 48 8.02 12.49 10.48
C TYR A 48 7.45 12.09 9.11
N LYS A 49 8.30 11.86 8.11
CA LYS A 49 7.86 11.45 6.76
C LYS A 49 7.22 10.07 6.75
N GLU A 50 7.62 9.18 7.64
CA GLU A 50 7.03 7.84 7.79
C GLU A 50 5.61 7.88 8.42
N GLN A 51 5.24 8.96 9.13
CA GLN A 51 3.87 9.16 9.67
C GLN A 51 2.79 9.07 8.59
N HIS A 52 3.07 9.55 7.37
CA HIS A 52 2.14 9.46 6.24
C HIS A 52 1.77 8.00 5.89
N SER A 53 2.62 7.03 6.21
CA SER A 53 2.30 5.60 6.04
C SER A 53 1.17 5.17 6.97
N VAL A 54 1.22 5.62 8.22
CA VAL A 54 0.20 5.36 9.23
C VAL A 54 -1.12 6.04 8.86
N GLU A 55 -1.07 7.30 8.40
CA GLU A 55 -2.25 8.06 7.98
C GLU A 55 -2.99 7.43 6.79
N ARG A 56 -2.26 6.84 5.84
CA ARG A 56 -2.87 6.09 4.73
C ARG A 56 -3.64 4.86 5.24
N GLY A 57 -3.14 4.17 6.27
CA GLY A 57 -3.84 3.08 6.92
C GLY A 57 -5.14 3.52 7.61
N PHE A 58 -5.11 4.64 8.34
CA PHE A 58 -6.29 5.20 8.99
C PHE A 58 -7.32 5.78 8.01
N ARG A 59 -6.91 6.19 6.80
CA ARG A 59 -7.86 6.61 5.75
C ARG A 59 -8.86 5.50 5.42
N PHE A 60 -8.45 4.24 5.45
CA PHE A 60 -9.34 3.10 5.25
C PHE A 60 -10.44 3.04 6.32
N ILE A 61 -10.08 3.24 7.60
CA ILE A 61 -11.06 3.30 8.71
C ILE A 61 -11.99 4.51 8.56
N LYS A 62 -11.46 5.62 8.05
CA LYS A 62 -12.22 6.87 7.88
C LYS A 62 -13.08 6.89 6.61
N ASP A 63 -12.96 5.90 5.72
CA ASP A 63 -13.71 5.86 4.47
C ASP A 63 -15.20 5.58 4.74
N PRO A 64 -16.11 6.54 4.49
CA PRO A 64 -17.54 6.36 4.71
C PRO A 64 -18.11 5.21 3.88
N ASN A 65 -17.54 4.87 2.73
CA ASN A 65 -18.05 3.77 1.90
C ASN A 65 -17.76 2.39 2.52
N ILE A 66 -16.81 2.30 3.46
CA ILE A 66 -16.47 1.08 4.18
C ILE A 66 -17.27 0.98 5.49
N VAL A 67 -17.35 2.10 6.23
CA VAL A 67 -17.98 2.14 7.56
C VAL A 67 -19.47 2.46 7.52
N ALA A 68 -19.92 3.36 6.64
CA ALA A 68 -21.31 3.84 6.59
C ALA A 68 -22.24 2.96 5.74
N SER A 69 -21.72 2.18 4.78
CA SER A 69 -22.55 1.34 3.90
C SER A 69 -22.85 -0.05 4.48
N SER A 70 -21.95 -0.60 5.30
CA SER A 70 -21.98 -2.03 5.66
C SER A 70 -22.60 -2.32 7.02
N PHE A 71 -22.72 -1.33 7.91
CA PHE A 71 -23.28 -1.56 9.22
C PHE A 71 -24.27 -0.45 9.61
N PHE A 72 -25.55 -0.81 9.74
CA PHE A 72 -26.55 -0.02 10.47
C PHE A 72 -26.20 -0.05 11.98
N VAL A 73 -25.08 0.57 12.34
CA VAL A 73 -24.60 0.58 13.72
C VAL A 73 -25.35 1.63 14.53
N LYS A 74 -26.54 1.28 15.00
CA LYS A 74 -27.38 2.18 15.79
C LYS A 74 -26.88 2.42 17.23
N LYS A 75 -25.89 1.65 17.70
CA LYS A 75 -25.42 1.64 19.08
C LYS A 75 -23.90 1.89 19.17
N PRO A 76 -23.42 2.76 20.07
CA PRO A 76 -22.00 3.13 20.15
C PRO A 76 -21.07 1.94 20.44
N GLU A 77 -21.51 0.94 21.20
CA GLU A 77 -20.70 -0.23 21.54
C GLU A 77 -20.37 -1.08 20.30
N ARG A 78 -21.32 -1.16 19.36
CA ARG A 78 -21.12 -1.87 18.09
C ARG A 78 -20.15 -1.11 17.17
N VAL A 79 -20.10 0.22 17.26
CA VAL A 79 -19.14 1.04 16.51
C VAL A 79 -17.73 0.76 17.03
N ALA A 80 -17.56 0.74 18.36
CA ALA A 80 -16.30 0.43 19.00
C ALA A 80 -15.79 -0.98 18.63
N ALA A 81 -16.68 -1.99 18.68
CA ALA A 81 -16.33 -3.35 18.30
C ALA A 81 -15.92 -3.45 16.82
N LEU A 82 -16.64 -2.77 15.93
CA LEU A 82 -16.31 -2.74 14.51
C LEU A 82 -14.96 -2.05 14.25
N LEU A 83 -14.71 -0.90 14.90
CA LEU A 83 -13.43 -0.20 14.80
C LEU A 83 -12.27 -1.08 15.28
N PHE A 84 -12.47 -1.84 16.36
CA PHE A 84 -11.47 -2.78 16.86
C PHE A 84 -11.15 -3.84 15.79
N VAL A 85 -12.16 -4.52 15.25
CA VAL A 85 -11.99 -5.53 14.20
C VAL A 85 -11.28 -4.95 12.97
N MET A 86 -11.72 -3.78 12.48
CA MET A 86 -11.09 -3.12 11.33
C MET A 86 -9.64 -2.75 11.59
N THR A 87 -9.31 -2.28 12.80
CA THR A 87 -7.94 -1.95 13.20
C THR A 87 -7.08 -3.22 13.27
N THR A 88 -7.61 -4.32 13.80
CA THR A 88 -6.93 -5.63 13.79
C THR A 88 -6.68 -6.11 12.37
N CYS A 89 -7.67 -6.00 11.47
CA CYS A 89 -7.49 -6.36 10.06
C CYS A 89 -6.37 -5.53 9.42
N LEU A 90 -6.35 -4.22 9.64
CA LEU A 90 -5.29 -3.34 9.11
C LEU A 90 -3.90 -3.75 9.63
N LEU A 91 -3.78 -4.05 10.92
CA LEU A 91 -2.53 -4.55 11.50
C LEU A 91 -2.05 -5.82 10.78
N VAL A 92 -2.95 -6.79 10.57
CA VAL A 92 -2.64 -8.04 9.86
C VAL A 92 -2.22 -7.76 8.42
N TYR A 93 -2.94 -6.88 7.71
CA TYR A 93 -2.57 -6.48 6.34
C TYR A 93 -1.20 -5.82 6.30
N SER A 94 -0.90 -4.87 7.20
CA SER A 94 0.40 -4.20 7.26
C SER A 94 1.54 -5.17 7.58
N ALA A 95 1.33 -6.12 8.51
CA ALA A 95 2.30 -7.16 8.82
C ALA A 95 2.56 -8.08 7.63
N LEU A 96 1.51 -8.46 6.88
CA LEU A 96 1.62 -9.28 5.68
C LEU A 96 2.38 -8.53 4.57
N GLU A 97 2.05 -7.27 4.32
CA GLU A 97 2.78 -6.41 3.37
C GLU A 97 4.25 -6.31 3.72
N TYR A 98 4.56 -6.04 4.99
CA TYR A 98 5.92 -5.95 5.46
C TYR A 98 6.68 -7.26 5.18
N ARG A 99 6.11 -8.40 5.56
CA ARG A 99 6.73 -9.72 5.31
C ARG A 99 6.94 -10.00 3.83
N ILE A 100 5.93 -9.77 2.98
CA ILE A 100 6.04 -9.97 1.54
C ILE A 100 7.17 -9.13 0.95
N ARG A 101 7.20 -7.83 1.28
CA ARG A 101 8.21 -6.91 0.75
C ARG A 101 9.62 -7.27 1.23
N GLN A 102 9.77 -7.72 2.47
CA GLN A 102 11.04 -8.21 3.00
C GLN A 102 11.50 -9.47 2.24
N SER A 103 10.63 -10.47 2.04
CA SER A 103 10.96 -11.67 1.27
C SER A 103 11.35 -11.34 -0.18
N LEU A 104 10.58 -10.47 -0.85
CA LEU A 104 10.86 -10.05 -2.22
C LEU A 104 12.22 -9.37 -2.37
N LYS A 105 12.57 -8.47 -1.44
CA LYS A 105 13.90 -7.84 -1.40
C LYS A 105 15.01 -8.85 -1.15
N LYS A 106 14.83 -9.72 -0.16
CA LYS A 106 15.84 -10.73 0.22
C LYS A 106 16.16 -11.70 -0.92
N GLU A 107 15.14 -12.15 -1.65
CA GLU A 107 15.30 -13.07 -2.78
C GLU A 107 15.53 -12.36 -4.12
N ASN A 108 15.57 -11.03 -4.14
CA ASN A 108 15.62 -10.19 -5.33
C ASN A 108 14.57 -10.57 -6.39
N LYS A 109 13.36 -10.89 -5.95
CA LYS A 109 12.22 -11.25 -6.79
C LYS A 109 11.22 -10.09 -6.90
N THR A 110 10.36 -10.14 -7.90
CA THR A 110 9.30 -9.15 -8.11
C THR A 110 7.97 -9.84 -8.36
N VAL A 111 6.89 -9.12 -8.10
CA VAL A 111 5.53 -9.50 -8.53
C VAL A 111 5.01 -8.45 -9.50
N PRO A 112 4.12 -8.78 -10.45
CA PRO A 112 3.50 -7.77 -11.29
C PRO A 112 2.65 -6.84 -10.42
N ASP A 113 2.60 -5.54 -10.74
CA ASP A 113 1.66 -4.56 -10.18
C ASP A 113 0.32 -4.58 -10.95
N GLN A 114 -0.61 -3.68 -10.60
CA GLN A 114 -1.92 -3.56 -11.27
C GLN A 114 -1.81 -3.20 -12.77
N LYS A 115 -0.67 -2.69 -13.22
CA LYS A 115 -0.35 -2.36 -14.62
C LYS A 115 0.54 -3.42 -15.27
N GLY A 116 0.83 -4.52 -14.57
CA GLY A 116 1.71 -5.60 -15.03
C GLY A 116 3.21 -5.32 -14.88
N LYS A 117 3.62 -4.20 -14.27
CA LYS A 117 5.03 -3.86 -14.09
C LYS A 117 5.63 -4.61 -12.89
N PRO A 118 6.88 -5.08 -12.97
CA PRO A 118 7.52 -5.75 -11.84
C PRO A 118 7.71 -4.78 -10.66
N THR A 119 7.30 -5.21 -9.47
CA THR A 119 7.45 -4.44 -8.22
C THR A 119 7.91 -5.32 -7.05
N GLN A 120 8.73 -4.74 -6.18
CA GLN A 120 9.11 -5.31 -4.87
C GLN A 120 8.30 -4.73 -3.71
N SER A 121 7.40 -3.79 -4.01
CA SER A 121 6.58 -3.08 -3.02
C SER A 121 5.07 -3.29 -3.22
N PRO A 122 4.58 -4.52 -3.46
CA PRO A 122 3.15 -4.74 -3.64
C PRO A 122 2.37 -4.45 -2.35
N THR A 123 1.06 -4.22 -2.49
CA THR A 123 0.12 -4.22 -1.37
C THR A 123 -0.41 -5.64 -1.13
N ALA A 124 -0.79 -5.95 0.11
CA ALA A 124 -1.28 -7.28 0.47
C ALA A 124 -2.61 -7.55 -0.22
N ARG A 125 -3.46 -6.53 -0.32
CA ARG A 125 -4.69 -6.58 -1.13
C ARG A 125 -4.39 -7.01 -2.56
N TRP A 126 -3.39 -6.41 -3.22
CA TRP A 126 -3.04 -6.75 -4.59
C TRP A 126 -2.54 -8.20 -4.69
N VAL A 127 -1.69 -8.62 -3.75
CA VAL A 127 -1.23 -10.01 -3.69
C VAL A 127 -2.41 -10.97 -3.57
N PHE A 128 -3.41 -10.70 -2.73
CA PHE A 128 -4.62 -11.52 -2.67
C PHE A 128 -5.45 -11.50 -3.96
N GLN A 129 -5.50 -10.37 -4.65
CA GLN A 129 -6.19 -10.27 -5.94
C GLN A 129 -5.56 -11.16 -7.02
N ILE A 130 -4.25 -11.38 -6.98
CA ILE A 130 -3.55 -12.31 -7.89
C ILE A 130 -4.09 -13.74 -7.73
N PHE A 131 -4.50 -14.15 -6.53
CA PHE A 131 -5.04 -15.49 -6.28
C PHE A 131 -6.55 -15.64 -6.59
N VAL A 132 -7.22 -14.58 -7.04
CA VAL A 132 -8.64 -14.64 -7.41
C VAL A 132 -8.81 -15.55 -8.63
N GLY A 133 -9.78 -16.47 -8.55
CA GLY A 133 -10.07 -17.42 -9.63
C GLY A 133 -9.22 -18.71 -9.56
N ILE A 134 -8.47 -18.94 -8.49
CA ILE A 134 -7.96 -20.26 -8.14
C ILE A 134 -9.06 -21.02 -7.39
N HIS A 135 -9.33 -22.24 -7.84
CA HIS A 135 -10.39 -23.08 -7.26
C HIS A 135 -9.84 -24.46 -6.91
N VAL A 136 -10.37 -25.07 -5.86
CA VAL A 136 -10.07 -26.47 -5.51
C VAL A 136 -11.26 -27.33 -5.89
N LEU A 137 -11.10 -28.18 -6.89
CA LEU A 137 -12.09 -29.17 -7.31
C LEU A 137 -11.91 -30.44 -6.47
N LYS A 138 -12.97 -30.87 -5.78
CA LYS A 138 -13.01 -32.15 -5.07
C LYS A 138 -13.69 -33.20 -5.95
N LEU A 139 -12.98 -34.29 -6.23
CA LEU A 139 -13.49 -35.41 -6.99
C LEU A 139 -14.23 -36.42 -6.08
N PRO A 140 -15.14 -37.24 -6.63
CA PRO A 140 -15.87 -38.25 -5.86
C PRO A 140 -14.98 -39.30 -5.17
N ASP A 141 -13.77 -39.52 -5.69
CA ASP A 141 -12.76 -40.42 -5.11
C ASP A 141 -11.95 -39.76 -3.97
N GLY A 142 -12.33 -38.56 -3.54
CA GLY A 142 -11.68 -37.81 -2.48
C GLY A 142 -10.44 -37.02 -2.92
N LYS A 143 -10.01 -37.15 -4.18
CA LYS A 143 -8.87 -36.38 -4.71
C LYS A 143 -9.23 -34.90 -4.86
N GLN A 144 -8.23 -34.04 -4.65
CA GLN A 144 -8.38 -32.60 -4.82
C GLN A 144 -7.46 -32.13 -5.94
N ILE A 145 -8.00 -31.32 -6.85
CA ILE A 145 -7.25 -30.71 -7.96
C ILE A 145 -7.37 -29.20 -7.84
N VAL A 146 -6.24 -28.50 -7.84
CA VAL A 146 -6.21 -27.03 -7.85
C VAL A 146 -6.25 -26.54 -9.30
N LEU A 147 -7.30 -25.80 -9.64
CA LEU A 147 -7.52 -25.21 -10.96
C LEU A 147 -6.91 -23.81 -11.04
N ASN A 148 -6.44 -23.42 -12.23
CA ASN A 148 -5.94 -22.08 -12.55
C ASN A 148 -4.72 -21.62 -11.70
N LEU A 149 -3.97 -22.58 -11.15
CA LEU A 149 -2.72 -22.31 -10.43
C LEU A 149 -1.55 -22.16 -11.41
N LYS A 150 -1.18 -20.92 -11.73
CA LYS A 150 -0.08 -20.56 -12.63
C LYS A 150 1.27 -20.48 -11.89
N GLU A 151 2.36 -20.43 -12.63
CA GLU A 151 3.73 -20.29 -12.09
C GLU A 151 3.90 -19.04 -11.22
N GLU A 152 3.29 -17.92 -11.61
CA GLU A 152 3.32 -16.68 -10.82
C GLU A 152 2.75 -16.89 -9.41
N HIS A 153 1.66 -17.65 -9.27
CA HIS A 153 1.05 -17.97 -8.00
C HIS A 153 1.98 -18.86 -7.15
N ARG A 154 2.64 -19.84 -7.78
CA ARG A 154 3.60 -20.73 -7.11
C ARG A 154 4.80 -19.96 -6.57
N ASN A 155 5.33 -19.03 -7.36
CA ASN A 155 6.43 -18.15 -6.95
C ASN A 155 6.07 -17.32 -5.71
N ILE A 156 4.86 -16.73 -5.70
CA ILE A 156 4.36 -15.97 -4.56
C ILE A 156 4.16 -16.85 -3.33
N LEU A 157 3.61 -18.06 -3.49
CA LEU A 157 3.42 -19.02 -2.38
C LEU A 157 4.75 -19.48 -1.77
N GLN A 158 5.78 -19.68 -2.60
CA GLN A 158 7.13 -20.04 -2.13
C GLN A 158 7.75 -18.89 -1.32
N LEU A 159 7.69 -17.67 -1.84
CA LEU A 159 8.18 -16.45 -1.16
C LEU A 159 7.57 -16.23 0.22
N LEU A 160 6.31 -16.63 0.39
CA LEU A 160 5.57 -16.50 1.63
C LEU A 160 5.77 -17.67 2.61
N SER A 161 6.49 -18.72 2.20
CA SER A 161 6.67 -19.95 3.00
C SER A 161 5.35 -20.61 3.45
N TYR A 162 4.23 -20.30 2.79
CA TYR A 162 2.92 -20.89 3.10
C TYR A 162 2.74 -22.31 2.54
N TRP A 163 3.65 -22.78 1.69
CA TRP A 163 3.62 -24.15 1.18
C TRP A 163 3.56 -25.20 2.30
N ASN A 164 4.21 -24.95 3.44
CA ASN A 164 4.20 -25.89 4.58
C ASN A 164 2.85 -25.99 5.29
N PHE A 165 1.91 -25.05 5.05
CA PHE A 165 0.59 -25.04 5.68
C PHE A 165 -0.52 -25.61 4.77
N TYR A 166 -0.26 -25.70 3.46
CA TYR A 166 -1.23 -26.15 2.47
C TYR A 166 -0.83 -27.45 1.74
N SER A 167 0.31 -28.06 2.13
CA SER A 167 0.68 -29.44 1.77
C SER A 167 -0.02 -30.44 2.66
#